data_AF-A0A0F9LVK7-F1
#
_entry.id   AF-A0A0F9LVK7-F1
#
_cell.length_a   1.000
_cell.length_b   1.000
_cell.length_c   1.000
_cell.angle_alpha   90.00
_cell.angle_beta   90.00
_cell.angle_gamma   90.00
#
_symmetry.space_group_name_H-M   'P 1'
#
loop_
_entity.id
_entity.type
_entity.pdbx_description
1 polymer ?
#
loop_
_entity_poly.entity_id
_entity_poly.type
_entity_poly.pdbx_seq_one_letter_code
_entity_poly.pdbx_strand_id
1 'polypeptide(L)'
;MSTTLTPIDTKPIESRLAILYEQATSIQVRDQESYTLACQIALDARKEIKAVGFVLDPGINSAREHLETLRNQKAAFVNRVTPIAELASGKASLWREEERRAAEVEQEKLNADRRRVAAAEAERGRIAAERDAEAQRKQREKEIEQARKAGEFGKRDANRLSREATAQADADVRAAQDAAEAAAQVKEVKVKPSIPKMAGIKGRTNWKFRILNYALIPGTYRMADEAAIGRMVRAAKDKKKAEAACPGIEVWSVDAV
;
A
#
# COMPACT_ATOMS: atom_id res chain seq x y z
N MET A 1 4.33 -47.63 4.22
CA MET A 1 4.42 -48.52 3.04
C MET A 1 4.70 -47.63 1.84
N SER A 2 5.89 -47.75 1.24
CA SER A 2 6.26 -46.97 0.05
C SER A 2 5.62 -47.64 -1.16
N THR A 3 4.57 -47.05 -1.73
CA THR A 3 3.96 -47.52 -2.98
C THR A 3 4.96 -47.26 -4.10
N THR A 4 5.77 -48.26 -4.44
CA THR A 4 6.62 -48.21 -5.64
C THR A 4 5.71 -48.22 -6.86
N LEU A 5 5.61 -47.07 -7.54
CA LEU A 5 4.95 -46.95 -8.83
C LEU A 5 5.72 -47.83 -9.82
N THR A 6 5.18 -48.99 -10.14
CA THR A 6 5.68 -49.81 -11.24
C THR A 6 5.55 -49.03 -12.54
N PRO A 7 6.62 -48.89 -13.35
CA PRO A 7 6.55 -48.17 -14.60
C PRO A 7 5.57 -48.88 -15.55
N ILE A 8 4.60 -48.12 -16.06
CA ILE A 8 3.64 -48.61 -17.06
C ILE A 8 4.40 -48.78 -18.38
N ASP A 9 4.26 -49.94 -19.02
CA ASP A 9 4.90 -50.19 -20.32
C ASP A 9 4.15 -49.47 -21.45
N THR A 10 4.74 -48.39 -21.97
CA THR A 10 4.17 -47.55 -23.04
C THR A 10 4.62 -47.95 -24.44
N LYS A 11 5.59 -48.86 -24.57
CA LYS A 11 6.18 -49.26 -25.86
C LYS A 11 5.16 -49.76 -26.90
N PRO A 12 4.11 -50.52 -26.53
CA PRO A 12 3.09 -50.96 -27.48
C PRO A 12 2.19 -49.83 -28.00
N ILE A 13 2.03 -48.74 -27.24
CA ILE A 13 1.27 -47.56 -27.66
C ILE A 13 2.12 -46.73 -28.62
N GLU A 14 3.38 -46.47 -28.25
CA GLU A 14 4.34 -45.72 -29.06
C GLU A 14 4.50 -46.33 -30.46
N SER A 15 4.59 -47.65 -30.53
CA SER A 15 4.71 -48.37 -31.81
C SER A 15 3.48 -48.18 -32.72
N ARG A 16 2.26 -48.19 -32.15
CA ARG A 16 1.01 -47.99 -32.91
C ARG A 16 0.86 -46.54 -33.36
N LEU A 17 1.23 -45.58 -32.52
CA LEU A 17 1.21 -44.16 -32.87
C LEU A 17 2.19 -43.84 -34.00
N ALA A 18 3.38 -44.44 -34.00
CA ALA A 18 4.37 -44.26 -35.07
C ALA A 18 3.80 -44.72 -36.43
N ILE A 19 3.13 -45.87 -36.48
CA ILE A 19 2.49 -46.39 -37.69
C ILE A 19 1.38 -45.45 -38.19
N LEU A 20 0.48 -45.00 -37.30
CA LEU A 20 -0.59 -44.08 -37.67
C LEU A 20 -0.06 -42.73 -38.16
N TYR A 21 1.03 -42.24 -37.57
CA TYR A 21 1.68 -41.00 -37.98
C TYR A 21 2.30 -41.12 -39.38
N GLU A 22 2.99 -42.23 -39.65
CA GLU A 22 3.55 -42.51 -40.97
C GLU A 22 2.45 -42.60 -42.03
N GLN A 23 1.37 -43.34 -41.75
CA GLN A 23 0.20 -43.45 -42.62
C GLN A 23 -0.44 -42.08 -42.90
N ALA A 24 -0.65 -41.27 -41.86
CA ALA A 24 -1.23 -39.94 -41.97
C ALA A 24 -0.33 -38.95 -42.73
N THR A 25 0.99 -39.12 -42.68
CA THR A 25 1.95 -38.25 -43.39
C THR A 25 2.07 -38.66 -44.86
N SER A 26 1.98 -39.96 -45.15
CA SER A 26 2.08 -40.50 -46.51
C SER A 26 0.84 -40.28 -47.38
N ILE A 27 -0.34 -40.12 -46.76
CA ILE A 27 -1.60 -40.05 -47.50
C ILE A 27 -1.77 -38.69 -48.18
N GLN A 28 -2.12 -38.73 -49.47
CA GLN A 28 -2.51 -37.54 -50.22
C GLN A 28 -3.94 -37.73 -50.71
N VAL A 29 -4.85 -36.88 -50.25
CA VAL A 29 -6.28 -36.97 -50.60
C VAL A 29 -6.49 -36.37 -51.98
N ARG A 30 -6.72 -37.23 -52.97
CA ARG A 30 -6.90 -36.84 -54.39
C ARG A 30 -8.16 -37.43 -55.02
N ASP A 31 -8.77 -38.42 -54.38
CA ASP A 31 -9.95 -39.15 -54.84
C ASP A 31 -10.81 -39.62 -53.65
N GLN A 32 -11.94 -40.26 -53.95
CA GLN A 32 -12.87 -40.72 -52.93
C GLN A 32 -12.28 -41.83 -52.03
N GLU A 33 -11.43 -42.69 -52.58
CA GLU A 33 -10.79 -43.78 -51.83
C GLU A 33 -9.72 -43.26 -50.86
N SER A 34 -8.91 -42.27 -51.27
CA SER A 34 -7.96 -41.61 -50.38
C SER A 34 -8.66 -40.76 -49.31
N TYR A 35 -9.83 -40.19 -49.60
CA TYR A 35 -10.65 -39.52 -48.60
C TYR A 35 -11.19 -40.49 -47.53
N THR A 36 -11.75 -41.64 -47.93
CA THR A 36 -12.25 -42.64 -46.97
C THR A 36 -11.12 -43.25 -46.15
N LEU A 37 -9.96 -43.49 -46.75
CA LEU A 37 -8.76 -43.92 -46.03
C LEU A 37 -8.27 -42.87 -45.02
N ALA A 38 -8.28 -41.57 -45.38
CA ALA A 38 -7.94 -40.49 -44.45
C ALA A 38 -8.92 -40.42 -43.27
N CYS A 39 -10.21 -40.57 -43.52
CA CYS A 39 -11.22 -40.66 -42.47
C CYS A 39 -11.01 -41.88 -41.57
N GLN A 40 -10.61 -43.02 -42.14
CA GLN A 40 -10.34 -44.25 -41.39
C GLN A 40 -9.11 -44.10 -40.48
N ILE A 41 -8.02 -43.51 -40.99
CA ILE A 41 -6.84 -43.17 -40.18
C ILE A 41 -7.23 -42.24 -39.03
N ALA A 42 -8.08 -41.23 -39.29
CA ALA A 42 -8.57 -40.34 -38.25
C ALA A 42 -9.43 -41.06 -37.19
N LEU A 43 -10.25 -42.03 -37.60
CA LEU A 43 -11.03 -42.86 -36.67
C LEU A 43 -10.13 -43.76 -35.83
N ASP A 44 -9.12 -44.38 -36.43
CA ASP A 44 -8.19 -45.26 -35.71
C ASP A 44 -7.29 -44.47 -34.76
N ALA A 45 -6.85 -43.26 -35.13
CA ALA A 45 -6.21 -42.32 -34.21
C ALA A 45 -7.13 -41.97 -33.01
N ARG A 46 -8.43 -41.74 -33.23
CA ARG A 46 -9.39 -41.51 -32.14
C ARG A 46 -9.56 -42.73 -31.23
N LYS A 47 -9.47 -43.96 -31.76
CA LYS A 47 -9.50 -45.19 -30.94
C LYS A 47 -8.24 -45.29 -30.10
N GLU A 48 -7.08 -44.99 -30.66
CA GLU A 48 -5.82 -45.00 -29.91
C GLU A 48 -5.80 -43.96 -28.79
N ILE A 49 -6.37 -42.76 -29.01
CA ILE A 49 -6.57 -41.77 -27.93
C ILE A 49 -7.34 -42.38 -26.75
N LYS A 50 -8.40 -43.15 -27.02
CA LYS A 50 -9.17 -43.84 -25.97
C LYS A 50 -8.36 -44.96 -25.30
N ALA A 51 -7.58 -45.72 -26.07
CA ALA A 51 -6.74 -46.79 -25.55
C ALA A 51 -5.62 -46.25 -24.63
N VAL A 52 -5.02 -45.12 -24.99
CA VAL A 52 -4.06 -44.41 -24.12
C VAL A 52 -4.73 -44.01 -22.81
N GLY A 53 -5.94 -43.43 -22.88
CA GLY A 53 -6.75 -43.13 -21.70
C GLY A 53 -6.96 -44.36 -20.82
N PHE A 54 -7.39 -45.49 -21.38
CA PHE A 54 -7.61 -46.72 -20.63
C PHE A 54 -6.37 -47.22 -19.86
N VAL A 55 -5.17 -47.04 -20.43
CA VAL A 55 -3.91 -47.48 -19.81
C VAL A 55 -3.42 -46.47 -18.77
N LEU A 56 -3.51 -45.18 -19.04
CA LEU A 56 -2.92 -44.13 -18.19
C LEU A 56 -3.89 -43.55 -17.14
N ASP A 57 -5.19 -43.48 -17.46
CA ASP A 57 -6.21 -42.89 -16.58
C ASP A 57 -6.29 -43.54 -15.20
N PRO A 58 -6.17 -44.88 -15.03
CA PRO A 58 -6.14 -45.49 -13.70
C PRO A 58 -4.98 -44.99 -12.83
N GLY A 59 -3.79 -44.84 -13.43
CA GLY A 59 -2.61 -44.30 -12.75
C GLY A 59 -2.76 -42.82 -12.42
N ILE A 60 -3.31 -42.03 -13.36
CA ILE A 60 -3.63 -40.61 -13.15
C ILE A 60 -4.64 -40.44 -12.03
N ASN A 61 -5.70 -41.26 -12.01
CA ASN A 61 -6.74 -41.20 -10.98
C ASN A 61 -6.20 -41.61 -9.60
N SER A 62 -5.41 -42.68 -9.52
CA SER A 62 -4.73 -43.07 -8.27
C SER A 62 -3.79 -41.97 -7.76
N ALA A 63 -3.02 -41.34 -8.64
CA ALA A 63 -2.16 -40.22 -8.27
C ALA A 63 -2.97 -39.00 -7.79
N ARG A 64 -4.12 -38.71 -8.43
CA ARG A 64 -5.05 -37.66 -8.01
C ARG A 64 -5.61 -37.94 -6.62
N GLU A 65 -6.07 -39.16 -6.35
CA GLU A 65 -6.58 -39.57 -5.04
C GLU A 65 -5.52 -39.47 -3.95
N HIS A 66 -4.28 -39.89 -4.25
CA HIS A 66 -3.17 -39.75 -3.31
C HIS A 66 -2.85 -38.28 -3.02
N LEU A 67 -2.78 -37.46 -4.06
CA LEU A 67 -2.56 -36.03 -3.95
C LEU A 67 -3.70 -35.34 -3.17
N GLU A 68 -4.95 -35.73 -3.39
CA GLU A 68 -6.11 -35.25 -2.63
C GLU A 68 -6.01 -35.67 -1.16
N THR A 69 -5.62 -36.91 -0.89
CA THR A 69 -5.39 -37.41 0.48
C THR A 69 -4.32 -36.59 1.19
N LEU A 70 -3.18 -36.33 0.54
CA LEU A 70 -2.11 -35.50 1.10
C LEU A 70 -2.56 -34.04 1.29
N ARG A 71 -3.34 -33.49 0.35
CA ARG A 71 -3.94 -32.15 0.50
C ARG A 71 -4.88 -32.09 1.70
N ASN A 72 -5.72 -33.10 1.88
CA ASN A 72 -6.65 -33.19 3.00
C ASN A 72 -5.92 -33.34 4.34
N GLN A 73 -4.88 -34.17 4.40
CA GLN A 73 -4.03 -34.29 5.59
C GLN A 73 -3.34 -32.96 5.91
N LYS A 74 -2.70 -32.33 4.91
CA LYS A 74 -2.09 -31.01 5.07
C LYS A 74 -3.11 -29.98 5.56
N ALA A 75 -4.27 -29.93 4.93
CA ALA A 75 -5.36 -29.01 5.31
C ALA A 75 -5.82 -29.28 6.75
N ALA A 76 -5.96 -30.53 7.18
CA ALA A 76 -6.33 -30.87 8.55
C ALA A 76 -5.33 -30.33 9.57
N PHE A 77 -4.02 -30.43 9.31
CA PHE A 77 -3.01 -29.86 10.19
C PHE A 77 -2.98 -28.33 10.14
N VAL A 78 -3.02 -27.74 8.94
CA VAL A 78 -3.03 -26.29 8.76
C VAL A 78 -4.25 -25.66 9.44
N ASN A 79 -5.45 -26.22 9.24
CA ASN A 79 -6.68 -25.73 9.85
C ASN A 79 -6.66 -25.79 11.38
N ARG A 80 -5.87 -26.70 11.98
CA ARG A 80 -5.68 -26.76 13.44
C ARG A 80 -4.69 -25.71 13.94
N VAL A 81 -3.59 -25.48 13.20
CA VAL A 81 -2.52 -24.56 13.61
C VAL A 81 -2.85 -23.11 13.29
N THR A 82 -3.54 -22.83 12.19
CA THR A 82 -3.89 -21.47 11.77
C THR A 82 -4.64 -20.68 12.85
N PRO A 83 -5.71 -21.20 13.49
CA PRO A 83 -6.41 -20.46 14.55
C PRO A 83 -5.53 -20.17 15.77
N ILE A 84 -4.58 -21.06 16.09
CA ILE A 84 -3.62 -20.86 17.19
C ILE A 84 -2.70 -19.68 16.86
N ALA A 85 -2.16 -19.67 15.63
CA ALA A 85 -1.31 -18.58 15.15
C ALA A 85 -2.07 -17.25 15.05
N GLU A 86 -3.32 -17.28 14.59
CA GLU A 86 -4.21 -16.11 14.52
C GLU A 86 -4.52 -15.55 15.91
N LEU A 87 -4.85 -16.41 16.88
CA LEU A 87 -5.10 -16.01 18.26
C LEU A 87 -3.86 -15.35 18.89
N ALA A 88 -2.70 -15.98 18.74
CA ALA A 88 -1.44 -15.43 19.23
C ALA A 88 -1.08 -14.10 18.56
N SER A 89 -1.24 -14.02 17.23
CA SER A 89 -1.01 -12.79 16.46
C SER A 89 -2.00 -11.68 16.81
N GLY A 90 -3.25 -12.03 17.12
CA GLY A 90 -4.28 -11.12 17.59
C GLY A 90 -3.88 -10.49 18.94
N LYS A 91 -3.51 -11.32 19.92
CA LYS A 91 -3.03 -10.85 21.23
C LYS A 91 -1.79 -9.95 21.10
N ALA A 92 -0.82 -10.36 20.28
CA ALA A 92 0.37 -9.54 20.03
C ALA A 92 0.05 -8.23 19.30
N SER A 93 -1.02 -8.17 18.51
CA SER A 93 -1.46 -6.94 17.84
C SER A 93 -2.16 -5.99 18.80
N LEU A 94 -3.03 -6.50 19.68
CA LEU A 94 -3.66 -5.71 20.74
C LEU A 94 -2.62 -5.07 21.65
N TRP A 95 -1.64 -5.85 22.13
CA TRP A 95 -0.56 -5.32 22.95
C TRP A 95 0.27 -4.25 22.22
N ARG A 96 0.56 -4.44 20.93
CA ARG A 96 1.26 -3.42 20.11
C ARG A 96 0.45 -2.13 19.96
N GLU A 97 -0.87 -2.21 19.93
CA GLU A 97 -1.74 -1.03 19.89
C GLU A 97 -1.77 -0.32 21.25
N GLU A 98 -1.86 -1.07 22.34
CA GLU A 98 -1.77 -0.55 23.71
C GLU A 98 -0.44 0.17 23.95
N GLU A 99 0.69 -0.44 23.57
CA GLU A 99 2.01 0.18 23.66
C GLU A 99 2.13 1.47 22.83
N ARG A 100 1.50 1.52 21.66
CA ARG A 100 1.47 2.75 20.85
C ARG A 100 0.65 3.84 21.51
N ARG A 101 -0.54 3.49 22.03
CA ARG A 101 -1.39 4.44 22.76
C ARG A 101 -0.69 4.96 24.01
N ALA A 102 -0.02 4.09 24.75
CA ALA A 102 0.77 4.48 25.91
C ALA A 102 1.88 5.47 25.53
N ALA A 103 2.64 5.17 24.46
CA ALA A 103 3.67 6.06 23.95
C ALA A 103 3.11 7.41 23.46
N GLU A 104 1.92 7.43 22.83
CA GLU A 104 1.24 8.66 22.41
C GLU A 104 0.80 9.51 23.61
N VAL A 105 0.21 8.90 24.63
CA VAL A 105 -0.19 9.59 25.87
C VAL A 105 1.02 10.15 26.62
N GLU A 106 2.11 9.38 26.72
CA GLU A 106 3.36 9.87 27.30
C GLU A 106 3.97 11.01 26.49
N GLN A 107 3.94 10.91 25.16
CA GLN A 107 4.38 11.96 24.26
C GLN A 107 3.56 13.24 24.45
N GLU A 108 2.25 13.14 24.53
CA GLU A 108 1.35 14.28 24.76
C GLU A 108 1.63 14.95 26.10
N LYS A 109 1.79 14.16 27.17
CA LYS A 109 2.15 14.70 28.50
C LYS A 109 3.49 15.43 28.46
N LEU A 110 4.51 14.81 27.88
CA LEU A 110 5.84 15.40 27.79
C LEU A 110 5.84 16.69 26.94
N ASN A 111 5.10 16.70 25.83
CA ASN A 111 5.00 17.89 24.98
C ASN A 111 4.16 18.98 25.64
N ALA A 112 3.10 18.64 26.38
CA ALA A 112 2.30 19.60 27.14
C ALA A 112 3.13 20.25 28.26
N ASP A 113 3.87 19.45 29.03
CA ASP A 113 4.77 19.97 30.07
C ASP A 113 5.86 20.87 29.49
N ARG A 114 6.46 20.47 28.35
CA ARG A 114 7.44 21.30 27.64
C ARG A 114 6.85 22.61 27.14
N ARG A 115 5.65 22.58 26.55
CA ARG A 115 4.94 23.80 26.13
C ARG A 115 4.63 24.70 27.32
N ARG A 116 4.23 24.14 28.47
CA ARG A 116 3.98 24.91 29.70
C ARG A 116 5.25 25.56 30.23
N VAL A 117 6.37 24.83 30.29
CA VAL A 117 7.65 25.36 30.75
C VAL A 117 8.15 26.46 29.82
N ALA A 118 8.11 26.23 28.50
CA ALA A 118 8.53 27.21 27.52
C ALA A 118 7.64 28.47 27.54
N ALA A 119 6.33 28.32 27.71
CA ALA A 119 5.43 29.47 27.87
C ALA A 119 5.75 30.26 29.15
N ALA A 120 6.05 29.58 30.26
CA ALA A 120 6.43 30.23 31.51
C ALA A 120 7.80 30.93 31.42
N GLU A 121 8.77 30.36 30.70
CA GLU A 121 10.07 30.97 30.44
C GLU A 121 9.96 32.16 29.48
N ALA A 122 9.17 32.05 28.41
CA ALA A 122 8.87 33.14 27.49
C ALA A 122 8.21 34.32 28.21
N GLU A 123 7.23 34.04 29.08
CA GLU A 123 6.57 35.07 29.88
C GLU A 123 7.52 35.72 30.89
N ARG A 124 8.36 34.94 31.57
CA ARG A 124 9.41 35.48 32.45
C ARG A 124 10.41 36.35 31.69
N GLY A 125 10.80 35.92 30.49
CA GLY A 125 11.65 36.69 29.59
C GLY A 125 11.01 38.01 29.17
N ARG A 126 9.70 38.01 28.86
CA ARG A 126 8.93 39.21 28.54
C ARG A 126 8.92 40.21 29.71
N ILE A 127 8.59 39.74 30.92
CA ILE A 127 8.56 40.59 32.12
C ILE A 127 9.95 41.15 32.44
N ALA A 128 11.01 40.35 32.29
CA ALA A 128 12.38 40.81 32.51
C ALA A 128 12.79 41.88 31.48
N ALA A 129 12.52 41.64 30.19
CA ALA A 129 12.81 42.58 29.13
C ALA A 129 12.04 43.91 29.29
N GLU A 130 10.77 43.86 29.69
CA GLU A 130 9.98 45.06 29.98
C GLU A 130 10.56 45.86 31.15
N ARG A 131 10.97 45.18 32.23
CA ARG A 131 11.65 45.83 33.38
C ARG A 131 12.98 46.45 33.00
N ASP A 132 13.78 45.77 32.20
CA ASP A 132 15.06 46.27 31.73
C ASP A 132 14.87 47.48 30.80
N ALA A 133 13.88 47.43 29.91
CA ALA A 133 13.52 48.55 29.05
C ALA A 133 13.03 49.77 29.87
N GLU A 134 12.22 49.56 30.92
CA GLU A 134 11.77 50.64 31.81
C GLU A 134 12.92 51.24 32.63
N ALA A 135 13.81 50.40 33.16
CA ALA A 135 15.01 50.86 33.88
C ALA A 135 15.91 51.71 32.96
N GLN A 136 16.10 51.27 31.70
CA GLN A 136 16.83 52.04 30.70
C GLN A 136 16.14 53.36 30.35
N ARG A 137 14.81 53.39 30.17
CA ARG A 137 14.05 54.63 29.96
C ARG A 137 14.32 55.63 31.09
N LYS A 138 14.19 55.18 32.34
CA LYS A 138 14.39 56.02 33.53
C LYS A 138 15.83 56.52 33.68
N GLN A 139 16.82 55.71 33.30
CA GLN A 139 18.22 56.10 33.35
C GLN A 139 18.56 57.12 32.25
N ARG A 140 18.07 56.91 31.03
CA ARG A 140 18.21 57.84 29.90
C ARG A 140 17.52 59.17 30.18
N GLU A 141 16.33 59.18 30.79
CA GLU A 141 15.63 60.41 31.18
C GLU A 141 16.44 61.23 32.20
N LYS A 142 17.02 60.58 33.20
CA LYS A 142 17.89 61.24 34.18
C LYS A 142 19.15 61.81 33.54
N GLU A 143 19.77 61.08 32.62
CA GLU A 143 20.95 61.54 31.85
C GLU A 143 20.59 62.76 30.98
N ILE A 144 19.46 62.73 30.28
CA ILE A 144 18.97 63.87 29.47
C ILE A 144 18.66 65.08 30.35
N GLU A 145 18.06 64.87 31.53
CA GLU A 145 17.76 65.97 32.46
C GLU A 145 19.03 66.57 33.07
N GLN A 146 20.02 65.75 33.42
CA GLN A 146 21.33 66.22 33.89
C GLN A 146 22.08 66.99 32.80
N ALA A 147 22.09 66.49 31.56
CA ALA A 147 22.67 67.19 30.41
C ALA A 147 21.94 68.52 30.10
N ARG A 148 20.62 68.57 30.31
CA ARG A 148 19.83 69.82 30.21
C ARG A 148 20.22 70.84 31.28
N LYS A 149 20.48 70.40 32.52
CA LYS A 149 20.93 71.27 33.62
C LYS A 149 22.38 71.73 33.45
N ALA A 150 23.23 70.91 32.83
CA ALA A 150 24.62 71.24 32.50
C ALA A 150 24.76 72.20 31.28
N GLY A 151 23.68 72.42 30.52
CA GLY A 151 23.67 73.39 29.41
C GLY A 151 24.24 72.88 28.08
N GLU A 152 24.52 71.58 27.95
CA GLU A 152 25.14 70.99 26.77
C GLU A 152 24.18 70.82 25.57
N PHE A 153 22.85 70.92 25.76
CA PHE A 153 21.86 70.73 24.69
C PHE A 153 20.74 71.79 24.68
N GLY A 154 20.39 72.27 23.48
CA GLY A 154 19.22 73.14 23.25
C GLY A 154 17.88 72.39 23.31
N LYS A 155 16.77 73.10 23.56
CA LYS A 155 15.41 72.52 23.70
C LYS A 155 14.96 71.61 22.54
N ARG A 156 15.49 71.81 21.31
CA ARG A 156 15.16 70.98 20.14
C ARG A 156 15.92 69.65 20.12
N ASP A 157 17.20 69.65 20.49
CA ASP A 157 18.03 68.43 20.48
C ASP A 157 17.66 67.47 21.61
N ALA A 158 17.31 68.00 22.80
CA ALA A 158 16.81 67.20 23.91
C ALA A 158 15.48 66.49 23.57
N ASN A 159 14.62 67.11 22.76
CA ASN A 159 13.35 66.54 22.34
C ASN A 159 13.53 65.46 21.25
N ARG A 160 14.56 65.60 20.39
CA ARG A 160 14.95 64.57 19.43
C ARG A 160 15.54 63.34 20.15
N LEU A 161 16.47 63.55 21.08
CA LEU A 161 17.05 62.46 21.88
C LEU A 161 16.01 61.70 22.71
N SER A 162 15.03 62.41 23.28
CA SER A 162 13.93 61.77 24.02
C SER A 162 13.06 60.89 23.11
N ARG A 163 12.75 61.35 21.89
CA ARG A 163 11.97 60.56 20.91
C ARG A 163 12.73 59.34 20.40
N GLU A 164 14.03 59.48 20.14
CA GLU A 164 14.90 58.36 19.75
C GLU A 164 15.01 57.33 20.88
N ALA A 165 15.14 57.76 22.14
CA ALA A 165 15.15 56.86 23.28
C ALA A 165 13.83 56.08 23.44
N THR A 166 12.68 56.72 23.21
CA THR A 166 11.39 56.02 23.23
C THR A 166 11.24 55.03 22.08
N ALA A 167 11.67 55.41 20.86
CA ALA A 167 11.58 54.54 19.68
C ALA A 167 12.50 53.31 19.80
N GLN A 168 13.70 53.49 20.35
CA GLN A 168 14.62 52.38 20.61
C GLN A 168 14.04 51.43 21.66
N ALA A 169 13.50 51.97 22.76
CA ALA A 169 12.90 51.14 23.81
C ALA A 169 11.65 50.38 23.32
N ASP A 170 10.85 50.95 22.42
CA ASP A 170 9.70 50.25 21.83
C ASP A 170 10.15 49.17 20.82
N ALA A 171 11.25 49.40 20.08
CA ALA A 171 11.84 48.39 19.19
C ALA A 171 12.43 47.22 19.98
N ASP A 172 13.09 47.49 21.10
CA ASP A 172 13.66 46.47 21.98
C ASP A 172 12.56 45.62 22.65
N VAL A 173 11.44 46.23 23.04
CA VAL A 173 10.26 45.50 23.56
C VAL A 173 9.64 44.59 22.48
N ARG A 174 9.51 45.06 21.24
CA ARG A 174 9.00 44.22 20.13
C ARG A 174 9.95 43.08 19.79
N ALA A 175 11.25 43.34 19.71
CA ALA A 175 12.26 42.31 19.48
C ALA A 175 12.25 41.25 20.60
N ALA A 176 12.03 41.67 21.85
CA ALA A 176 11.88 40.75 22.98
C ALA A 176 10.58 39.93 22.91
N GLN A 177 9.47 40.51 22.44
CA GLN A 177 8.21 39.79 22.19
C GLN A 177 8.38 38.74 21.09
N ASP A 178 8.96 39.11 19.96
CA ASP A 178 9.21 38.19 18.84
C ASP A 178 10.17 37.06 19.23
N ALA A 179 11.21 37.36 20.02
CA ALA A 179 12.12 36.37 20.57
C ALA A 179 11.44 35.42 21.58
N ALA A 180 10.53 35.94 22.40
CA ALA A 180 9.75 35.14 23.35
C ALA A 180 8.75 34.22 22.62
N GLU A 181 8.08 34.70 21.57
CA GLU A 181 7.18 33.89 20.74
C GLU A 181 7.93 32.79 19.98
N ALA A 182 9.10 33.12 19.41
CA ALA A 182 9.96 32.13 18.77
C ALA A 182 10.49 31.08 19.76
N ALA A 183 10.86 31.50 20.98
CA ALA A 183 11.30 30.60 22.05
C ALA A 183 10.16 29.71 22.59
N ALA A 184 8.91 30.19 22.55
CA ALA A 184 7.74 29.41 22.93
C ALA A 184 7.43 28.27 21.94
N GLN A 185 7.96 28.32 20.72
CA GLN A 185 7.78 27.27 19.72
C GLN A 185 8.68 26.05 20.00
N VAL A 186 8.23 25.19 20.91
CA VAL A 186 9.01 24.00 21.32
C VAL A 186 8.95 22.89 20.27
N LYS A 187 10.12 22.38 19.89
CA LYS A 187 10.25 21.16 19.08
C LYS A 187 9.63 19.96 19.81
N GLU A 188 8.63 19.36 19.20
CA GLU A 188 7.95 18.19 19.76
C GLU A 188 8.89 17.01 19.91
N VAL A 189 8.82 16.35 21.07
CA VAL A 189 9.49 15.07 21.30
C VAL A 189 8.61 13.98 20.72
N LYS A 190 9.25 13.01 20.08
CA LYS A 190 8.60 11.77 19.65
C LYS A 190 9.03 10.63 20.56
N VAL A 191 8.08 10.06 21.30
CA VAL A 191 8.32 8.85 22.10
C VAL A 191 8.15 7.64 21.18
N LYS A 192 9.13 6.73 21.17
CA LYS A 192 9.05 5.50 20.36
C LYS A 192 8.40 4.41 21.22
N PRO A 193 7.41 3.67 20.69
CA PRO A 193 6.82 2.54 21.42
C PRO A 193 7.86 1.42 21.63
N SER A 194 7.80 0.76 22.79
CA SER A 194 8.77 -0.27 23.20
C SER A 194 8.42 -1.66 22.65
N ILE A 195 8.29 -1.78 21.33
CA ILE A 195 7.90 -3.04 20.69
C ILE A 195 9.16 -3.81 20.27
N PRO A 196 9.46 -4.97 20.89
CA PRO A 196 10.63 -5.77 20.53
C PRO A 196 10.48 -6.34 19.11
N LYS A 197 11.58 -6.33 18.34
CA LYS A 197 11.64 -6.97 17.03
C LYS A 197 12.04 -8.43 17.20
N MET A 198 11.14 -9.34 16.84
CA MET A 198 11.42 -10.78 16.84
C MET A 198 11.84 -11.25 15.44
N ALA A 199 12.95 -11.98 15.35
CA ALA A 199 13.38 -12.60 14.09
C ALA A 199 12.32 -13.58 13.57
N GLY A 200 12.09 -13.61 12.26
CA GLY A 200 11.11 -14.50 11.61
C GLY A 200 9.66 -13.97 11.57
N ILE A 201 9.32 -12.95 12.36
CA ILE A 201 7.98 -12.34 12.35
C ILE A 201 8.01 -11.02 11.57
N LYS A 202 7.40 -11.00 10.38
CA LYS A 202 7.23 -9.76 9.59
C LYS A 202 5.89 -9.12 9.94
N GLY A 203 5.93 -7.93 10.53
CA GLY A 203 4.74 -7.09 10.65
C GLY A 203 4.33 -6.56 9.28
N ARG A 204 3.07 -6.82 8.87
CA ARG A 204 2.47 -6.20 7.68
C ARG A 204 1.39 -5.22 8.12
N THR A 205 1.45 -4.00 7.59
CA THR A 205 0.37 -3.02 7.70
C THR A 205 -0.52 -3.15 6.48
N ASN A 206 -1.75 -3.60 6.67
CA ASN A 206 -2.73 -3.72 5.59
C ASN A 206 -3.53 -2.42 5.48
N TRP A 207 -3.25 -1.64 4.44
CA TRP A 207 -4.03 -0.46 4.09
C TRP A 207 -5.29 -0.91 3.35
N LYS A 208 -6.46 -0.51 3.86
CA LYS A 208 -7.76 -0.77 3.22
C LYS A 208 -8.36 0.55 2.78
N PHE A 209 -9.08 0.53 1.66
CA PHE A 209 -9.80 1.69 1.14
C PHE A 209 -11.24 1.30 0.82
N ARG A 210 -12.12 2.31 0.80
CA ARG A 210 -13.49 2.20 0.30
C ARG A 210 -13.66 3.27 -0.77
N ILE A 211 -14.22 2.89 -1.91
CA ILE A 211 -14.58 3.85 -2.96
C ILE A 211 -15.84 4.59 -2.50
N LEU A 212 -15.73 5.90 -2.32
CA LEU A 212 -16.87 6.75 -2.00
C LEU A 212 -17.57 7.23 -3.27
N ASN A 213 -16.81 7.59 -4.30
CA ASN A 213 -17.33 8.02 -5.60
C ASN A 213 -16.45 7.48 -6.73
N TYR A 214 -17.03 6.67 -7.62
CA TYR A 214 -16.33 6.04 -8.73
C TYR A 214 -15.92 7.04 -9.82
N ALA A 215 -16.68 8.11 -10.03
CA ALA A 215 -16.44 9.09 -11.09
C ALA A 215 -15.19 9.96 -10.84
N LEU A 216 -14.72 10.03 -9.59
CA LEU A 216 -13.50 10.78 -9.23
C LEU A 216 -12.23 9.92 -9.35
N ILE A 217 -12.35 8.59 -9.50
CA ILE A 217 -11.20 7.70 -9.67
C ILE A 217 -10.57 7.99 -11.04
N PRO A 218 -9.25 8.25 -11.15
CA PRO A 218 -8.59 8.44 -12.44
C PRO A 218 -8.84 7.25 -13.39
N GLY A 219 -8.98 7.52 -14.68
CA GLY A 219 -9.25 6.49 -15.68
C GLY A 219 -8.23 5.34 -15.69
N THR A 220 -6.99 5.60 -15.27
CA THR A 220 -5.92 4.60 -15.14
C THR A 220 -6.20 3.49 -14.14
N TYR A 221 -7.04 3.76 -13.12
CA TYR A 221 -7.40 2.77 -12.10
C TYR A 221 -8.81 2.20 -12.33
N ARG A 222 -9.47 2.59 -13.42
CA ARG A 222 -10.75 2.01 -13.83
C ARG A 222 -10.47 0.84 -14.75
N MET A 223 -11.06 -0.31 -14.45
CA MET A 223 -10.98 -1.49 -15.30
C MET A 223 -12.36 -1.71 -15.92
N ALA A 224 -12.40 -1.90 -17.24
CA ALA A 224 -13.63 -2.29 -17.92
C ALA A 224 -13.99 -3.74 -17.56
N ASP A 225 -15.27 -4.01 -17.37
CA ASP A 225 -15.75 -5.38 -17.14
C ASP A 225 -15.88 -6.13 -18.48
N GLU A 226 -14.77 -6.73 -18.92
CA GLU A 226 -14.70 -7.50 -20.17
C GLU A 226 -15.71 -8.66 -20.20
N ALA A 227 -16.02 -9.25 -19.05
CA ALA A 227 -16.95 -10.37 -18.97
C ALA A 227 -18.39 -9.91 -19.20
N ALA A 228 -18.78 -8.78 -18.63
CA ALA A 228 -20.08 -8.16 -18.90
C ALA A 228 -20.19 -7.74 -20.37
N ILE A 229 -19.14 -7.12 -20.92
CA ILE A 229 -19.08 -6.71 -22.32
C ILE A 229 -19.22 -7.94 -23.24
N GLY A 230 -18.45 -9.01 -23.00
CA GLY A 230 -18.50 -10.23 -23.79
C GLY A 230 -19.83 -11.00 -23.68
N ARG A 231 -20.54 -10.90 -22.54
CA ARG A 231 -21.92 -11.40 -22.41
C ARG A 231 -22.87 -10.59 -23.30
N MET A 232 -22.75 -9.26 -23.29
CA MET A 232 -23.55 -8.37 -24.13
C MET A 232 -23.31 -8.65 -25.62
N VAL A 233 -22.06 -8.76 -26.06
CA VAL A 233 -21.70 -9.03 -27.47
C VAL A 233 -22.30 -10.36 -27.96
N ARG A 234 -22.17 -11.43 -27.16
CA ARG A 234 -22.75 -12.75 -27.49
C ARG A 234 -24.27 -12.75 -27.49
N ALA A 235 -24.90 -11.95 -26.65
CA ALA A 235 -26.35 -11.80 -26.63
C ALA A 235 -26.84 -11.02 -27.86
N ALA A 236 -26.10 -10.01 -28.29
CA ALA A 236 -26.43 -9.20 -29.47
C ALA A 236 -26.36 -10.00 -30.77
N LYS A 237 -25.39 -10.94 -30.90
CA LYS A 237 -25.13 -11.77 -32.11
C LYS A 237 -25.03 -10.97 -33.42
N ASP A 238 -24.79 -9.67 -33.32
CA ASP A 238 -24.78 -8.73 -34.43
C ASP A 238 -23.72 -7.66 -34.10
N LYS A 239 -22.76 -7.50 -35.01
CA LYS A 239 -21.63 -6.58 -34.86
C LYS A 239 -22.10 -5.14 -34.61
N LYS A 240 -23.04 -4.65 -35.43
CA LYS A 240 -23.46 -3.23 -35.41
C LYS A 240 -24.22 -2.90 -34.13
N LYS A 241 -25.04 -3.85 -33.63
CA LYS A 241 -25.80 -3.66 -32.39
C LYS A 241 -24.90 -3.67 -31.15
N ALA A 242 -23.87 -4.50 -31.14
CA ALA A 242 -22.93 -4.58 -30.02
C ALA A 242 -22.06 -3.31 -29.89
N GLU A 243 -21.55 -2.79 -31.01
CA GLU A 243 -20.70 -1.58 -31.02
C GLU A 243 -21.49 -0.31 -30.69
N ALA A 244 -22.77 -0.23 -31.07
CA ALA A 244 -23.64 0.88 -30.70
C ALA A 244 -23.99 0.90 -29.20
N ALA A 245 -24.14 -0.27 -28.57
CA ALA A 245 -24.51 -0.39 -27.16
C ALA A 245 -23.33 -0.12 -26.21
N CYS A 246 -22.09 -0.38 -26.64
CA CYS A 246 -20.87 -0.10 -25.88
C CYS A 246 -19.84 0.57 -26.80
N PRO A 247 -19.84 1.91 -26.90
CA PRO A 247 -18.89 2.62 -27.73
C PRO A 247 -17.44 2.34 -27.30
N GLY A 248 -16.55 2.06 -28.27
CA GLY A 248 -15.13 1.81 -28.03
C GLY A 248 -14.68 0.34 -28.07
N ILE A 249 -15.54 -0.58 -28.54
CA ILE A 249 -15.19 -2.00 -28.79
C ILE A 249 -15.32 -2.34 -30.28
N GLU A 250 -14.62 -3.40 -30.73
CA GLU A 250 -14.75 -3.98 -32.08
C GLU A 250 -15.16 -5.47 -31.99
N VAL A 251 -16.10 -5.91 -32.83
CA VAL A 251 -16.60 -7.30 -32.82
C VAL A 251 -16.37 -8.01 -34.17
N TRP A 252 -15.94 -9.29 -34.15
CA TRP A 252 -15.82 -10.17 -35.33
C TRP A 252 -16.19 -11.63 -35.02
N SER A 253 -16.49 -12.43 -36.06
CA SER A 253 -16.83 -13.86 -35.97
C SER A 253 -15.80 -14.74 -36.67
N VAL A 254 -15.59 -15.97 -36.16
CA VAL A 254 -14.74 -17.00 -36.75
C VAL A 254 -15.51 -18.32 -36.74
N ASP A 255 -15.60 -18.99 -37.89
CA ASP A 255 -16.23 -20.31 -38.00
C ASP A 255 -15.24 -21.41 -37.60
N ALA A 256 -15.69 -22.35 -36.77
CA ALA A 256 -14.91 -23.52 -36.38
C ALA A 256 -15.39 -24.75 -37.18
N VAL A 257 -14.44 -25.51 -37.74
CA VAL A 257 -14.65 -26.83 -38.36
C VAL A 257 -14.56 -27.92 -37.29
#